data_AF-A0A535ES19-F1
#
_entry.id   AF-A0A535ES19-F1
#
_cell.length_a   1.000
_cell.length_b   1.000
_cell.length_c   1.000
_cell.angle_alpha   90.00
_cell.angle_beta   90.00
_cell.angle_gamma   90.00
#
_symmetry.space_group_name_H-M   'P 1'
#
loop_
_entity.id
_entity.type
_entity.pdbx_description
1 polymer ?
#
loop_
_entity_poly.entity_id
_entity_poly.type
_entity_poly.pdbx_seq_one_letter_code
_entity_poly.pdbx_strand_id
1 'polypeptide(L)'
;EVRTGDRVAQVAVGGGRVQGLVTDSGRHAFDAVVLAAGPWLPDLWRPAPVSVGRGWVLRTGRLGFRLPWIVEDSGWPDQDQLGRVSRPPTLGEVAGGHDEPVVQAFVIAQLPGGEALVGASLSPSLRDAYEGVDMPRRIAAHALAAAPGLAEIPITASWFGLRPMTPDGMP
;
A
#
# COMPACT_ATOMS: atom_id res chain seq x y z
N GLU A 1 -26.29 -0.87 5.99
CA GLU A 1 -25.74 -0.36 7.26
C GLU A 1 -24.22 -0.35 7.15
N VAL A 2 -23.54 0.63 7.74
CA VAL A 2 -22.07 0.65 7.85
C VAL A 2 -21.72 0.64 9.33
N ARG A 3 -20.92 -0.34 9.75
CA ARG A 3 -20.46 -0.50 11.13
C ARG A 3 -18.96 -0.24 11.19
N THR A 4 -18.59 0.88 11.80
CA THR A 4 -17.18 1.23 12.06
C THR A 4 -16.78 0.80 13.46
N GLY A 5 -15.52 0.43 13.66
CA GLY A 5 -15.03 -0.01 14.97
C GLY A 5 -15.48 -1.42 15.38
N ASP A 6 -16.06 -2.18 14.46
CA ASP A 6 -16.53 -3.56 14.69
C ASP A 6 -15.69 -4.52 13.82
N ARG A 7 -14.59 -5.05 14.37
CA ARG A 7 -13.66 -5.88 13.61
C ARG A 7 -14.26 -7.26 13.37
N VAL A 8 -14.15 -7.76 12.15
CA VAL A 8 -14.44 -9.16 11.83
C VAL A 8 -13.25 -10.02 12.24
N ALA A 9 -13.46 -10.95 13.17
CA ALA A 9 -12.45 -11.87 13.64
C ALA A 9 -12.44 -13.20 12.85
N GLN A 10 -13.59 -13.64 12.34
CA GLN A 10 -13.71 -14.93 11.66
C GLN A 10 -14.90 -14.97 10.69
N VAL A 11 -14.73 -15.68 9.58
CA VAL A 11 -15.84 -16.15 8.74
C VAL A 11 -16.43 -17.43 9.33
N ALA A 12 -17.70 -17.39 9.71
CA ALA A 12 -18.40 -18.58 10.21
C ALA A 12 -18.78 -19.50 9.04
N VAL A 13 -18.25 -20.72 9.03
CA VAL A 13 -18.54 -21.74 8.01
C VAL A 13 -19.07 -23.00 8.69
N GLY A 14 -20.10 -23.61 8.14
CA GLY A 14 -20.62 -24.90 8.59
C GLY A 14 -21.35 -25.62 7.44
N GLY A 15 -21.19 -26.94 7.37
CA GLY A 15 -21.72 -27.73 6.24
C GLY A 15 -21.13 -27.31 4.89
N GLY A 16 -19.90 -26.77 4.85
CA GLY A 16 -19.25 -26.29 3.64
C GLY A 16 -19.78 -24.96 3.10
N ARG A 17 -20.65 -24.26 3.84
CA ARG A 17 -21.20 -22.95 3.44
C ARG A 17 -20.95 -21.89 4.49
N VAL A 18 -20.86 -20.65 4.04
CA VAL A 18 -20.88 -19.48 4.92
C VAL A 18 -22.20 -19.45 5.68
N GLN A 19 -22.11 -19.17 6.98
CA GLN A 19 -23.24 -18.98 7.89
C GLN A 19 -23.26 -17.57 8.47
N GLY A 20 -22.19 -16.79 8.28
CA GLY A 20 -22.08 -15.44 8.80
C GLY A 20 -20.67 -15.03 9.18
N LEU A 21 -20.57 -14.07 10.10
CA LEU A 21 -19.34 -13.50 10.62
C LEU A 21 -19.33 -13.54 12.15
N VAL A 22 -18.15 -13.72 12.72
CA VAL A 22 -17.86 -13.41 14.12
C VAL A 22 -17.13 -12.08 14.16
N THR A 23 -17.67 -11.14 14.91
CA THR A 23 -17.16 -9.77 15.08
C THR A 23 -16.88 -9.50 16.55
N ASP A 24 -16.23 -8.38 16.86
CA ASP A 24 -16.05 -7.92 18.23
C ASP A 24 -17.42 -7.66 18.93
N SER A 25 -18.47 -7.34 18.17
CA SER A 25 -19.84 -7.17 18.69
C SER A 25 -20.66 -8.47 18.75
N GLY A 26 -20.07 -9.62 18.42
CA GLY A 26 -20.71 -10.92 18.45
C GLY A 26 -20.92 -11.54 17.07
N ARG A 27 -21.83 -12.52 17.01
CA ARG A 27 -22.09 -13.31 15.79
C ARG A 27 -23.22 -12.70 14.98
N HIS A 28 -23.00 -12.57 13.67
CA HIS A 28 -23.96 -12.04 12.72
C HIS A 28 -24.18 -13.07 11.61
N ALA A 29 -25.44 -13.41 11.33
CA ALA A 29 -25.80 -14.36 10.28
C ALA A 29 -25.83 -13.66 8.92
N PHE A 30 -25.22 -14.30 7.92
CA PHE A 30 -25.24 -13.85 6.52
C PHE A 30 -25.21 -15.05 5.59
N ASP A 31 -25.95 -14.98 4.48
CA ASP A 31 -25.98 -16.02 3.45
C ASP A 31 -24.80 -15.93 2.47
N ALA A 32 -24.18 -14.75 2.40
CA ALA A 32 -23.01 -14.45 1.58
C ALA A 32 -22.12 -13.40 2.25
N VAL A 33 -20.81 -13.52 2.05
CA VAL A 33 -19.79 -12.60 2.59
C VAL A 33 -18.80 -12.29 1.48
N VAL A 34 -18.49 -11.01 1.28
CA VAL A 34 -17.39 -10.55 0.42
C VAL A 34 -16.23 -10.12 1.31
N LEU A 35 -15.07 -10.74 1.12
CA LEU A 35 -13.87 -10.41 1.89
C LEU A 35 -13.08 -9.31 1.17
N ALA A 36 -13.20 -8.09 1.65
CA ALA A 36 -12.48 -6.91 1.14
C ALA A 36 -11.49 -6.37 2.19
N ALA A 37 -10.81 -7.27 2.92
CA ALA A 37 -9.95 -6.94 4.06
C ALA A 37 -8.52 -6.53 3.66
N GLY A 38 -8.27 -6.24 2.38
CA GLY A 38 -6.98 -5.76 1.86
C GLY A 38 -5.78 -6.54 2.42
N PRO A 39 -4.75 -5.87 2.98
CA PRO A 39 -3.55 -6.53 3.47
C PRO A 39 -3.80 -7.44 4.69
N TRP A 40 -4.95 -7.30 5.37
CA TRP A 40 -5.35 -8.14 6.52
C TRP A 40 -6.11 -9.41 6.11
N LEU A 41 -6.38 -9.61 4.81
CA LEU A 41 -7.13 -10.76 4.32
C LEU A 41 -6.56 -12.12 4.78
N PRO A 42 -5.23 -12.36 4.79
CA PRO A 42 -4.67 -13.63 5.26
C PRO A 42 -4.97 -13.95 6.73
N ASP A 43 -5.18 -12.94 7.57
CA ASP A 43 -5.48 -13.11 8.99
C ASP A 43 -6.91 -13.60 9.19
N LEU A 44 -7.82 -13.13 8.32
CA LEU A 44 -9.25 -13.49 8.31
C LEU A 44 -9.52 -14.78 7.51
N TRP A 45 -8.76 -15.01 6.44
CA TRP A 45 -8.92 -16.13 5.51
C TRP A 45 -7.56 -16.61 5.00
N ARG A 46 -6.92 -17.50 5.76
CA ARG A 46 -5.57 -18.04 5.49
C ARG A 46 -5.31 -18.57 4.08
N PRO A 47 -6.28 -19.19 3.37
CA PRO A 47 -6.04 -19.63 2.00
C PRO A 47 -5.81 -18.51 0.99
N ALA A 48 -6.11 -17.25 1.32
CA ALA A 48 -5.91 -16.14 0.41
C ALA A 48 -4.40 -15.91 0.15
N PRO A 49 -3.94 -15.92 -1.11
CA PRO A 49 -2.52 -15.74 -1.45
C PRO A 49 -2.14 -14.24 -1.43
N VAL A 50 -2.53 -13.52 -0.39
CA VAL A 50 -2.26 -12.09 -0.26
C VAL A 50 -1.01 -11.86 0.59
N SER A 51 -0.06 -11.15 0.01
CA SER A 51 1.13 -10.59 0.65
C SER A 51 0.99 -9.08 0.82
N VAL A 52 1.96 -8.45 1.47
CA VAL A 52 1.88 -7.02 1.78
C VAL A 52 3.13 -6.30 1.30
N GLY A 53 2.93 -5.33 0.41
CA GLY A 53 3.94 -4.35 0.06
C GLY A 53 3.77 -3.07 0.90
N ARG A 54 4.85 -2.39 1.25
CA ARG A 54 4.82 -1.04 1.83
C ARG A 54 5.12 -0.01 0.75
N GLY A 55 4.36 1.09 0.77
CA GLY A 55 4.53 2.18 -0.18
C GLY A 55 4.51 3.54 0.44
N TRP A 56 5.54 4.34 0.16
CA TRP A 56 5.64 5.70 0.67
C TRP A 56 5.14 6.74 -0.33
N VAL A 57 4.58 7.81 0.21
CA VAL A 57 4.16 9.01 -0.52
C VAL A 57 4.48 10.25 0.32
N LEU A 58 4.82 11.33 -0.38
CA LEU A 58 4.99 12.67 0.15
C LEU A 58 3.80 13.53 -0.25
N ARG A 59 3.46 14.51 0.58
CA ARG A 59 2.54 15.59 0.22
C ARG A 59 3.29 16.92 0.19
N THR A 60 3.12 17.66 -0.88
CA THR A 60 3.67 19.02 -1.02
C THR A 60 2.79 20.05 -0.31
N GLY A 61 3.28 21.29 -0.18
CA GLY A 61 2.45 22.47 -0.05
C GLY A 61 1.72 22.77 -1.36
N ARG A 62 0.91 23.83 -1.38
CA ARG A 62 0.20 24.25 -2.60
C ARG A 62 1.21 24.59 -3.70
N LEU A 63 1.02 24.03 -4.89
CA LEU A 63 1.82 24.37 -6.06
C LEU A 63 1.42 25.75 -6.57
N GLY A 64 2.41 26.54 -7.00
CA GLY A 64 2.19 27.85 -7.64
C GLY A 64 1.68 27.75 -9.09
N PHE A 65 1.45 26.53 -9.59
CA PHE A 65 1.03 26.24 -10.95
C PHE A 65 0.02 25.08 -10.96
N ARG A 66 -0.63 24.87 -12.11
CA ARG A 66 -1.55 23.75 -12.33
C ARG A 66 -0.87 22.62 -13.06
N LEU A 67 -1.06 21.39 -12.58
CA LEU A 67 -0.72 20.16 -13.26
C LEU A 67 -2.01 19.51 -13.77
N PRO A 68 -2.34 19.64 -15.07
CA PRO A 68 -3.58 19.10 -15.62
C PRO A 68 -3.59 17.58 -15.76
N TRP A 69 -2.45 16.93 -15.57
CA TRP A 69 -2.27 15.48 -15.72
C TRP A 69 -1.50 14.93 -14.53
N ILE A 70 -1.71 13.64 -14.26
CA ILE A 70 -0.75 12.86 -13.47
C ILE A 70 0.50 12.71 -14.33
N VAL A 71 1.65 13.07 -13.79
CA VAL A 71 2.94 12.84 -14.44
C VAL A 71 3.60 11.67 -13.74
N GLU A 72 3.97 10.66 -14.49
CA GLU A 72 4.57 9.42 -14.00
C GLU A 72 5.77 9.07 -14.89
N ASP A 73 6.89 8.70 -14.27
CA ASP A 73 8.00 8.10 -15.00
C ASP A 73 7.67 6.66 -15.42
N SER A 74 8.35 6.17 -16.46
CA SER A 74 8.16 4.80 -16.96
C SER A 74 8.90 3.75 -16.11
N GLY A 75 9.23 4.05 -14.86
CA GLY A 75 10.01 3.19 -13.96
C GLY A 75 9.21 2.09 -13.28
N TRP A 76 7.88 2.05 -13.48
CA TRP A 76 7.04 1.02 -12.90
C TRP A 76 7.24 -0.34 -13.58
N PRO A 77 7.51 -1.40 -12.80
CA PRO A 77 7.58 -2.75 -13.34
C PRO A 77 6.19 -3.30 -13.69
N ASP A 78 6.17 -4.36 -14.50
CA ASP A 78 4.94 -5.08 -14.84
C ASP A 78 4.35 -5.82 -13.62
N GLN A 79 3.11 -6.31 -13.77
CA GLN A 79 2.36 -6.94 -12.66
C GLN A 79 3.01 -8.24 -12.17
N ASP A 80 3.53 -9.07 -13.09
CA ASP A 80 4.23 -10.30 -12.74
C ASP A 80 5.49 -10.02 -11.92
N GLN A 81 6.21 -8.96 -12.25
CA GLN A 81 7.36 -8.50 -11.48
C GLN A 81 6.90 -7.93 -10.13
N LEU A 82 5.85 -7.09 -10.09
CA LEU A 82 5.29 -6.54 -8.85
C LEU A 82 4.86 -7.64 -7.87
N GLY A 83 4.18 -8.68 -8.35
CA GLY A 83 3.77 -9.84 -7.54
C GLY A 83 4.98 -10.60 -6.98
N ARG A 84 5.98 -10.87 -7.82
CA ARG A 84 7.22 -11.54 -7.40
C ARG A 84 8.01 -10.76 -6.36
N VAL A 85 8.11 -9.45 -6.49
CA VAL A 85 8.91 -8.62 -5.55
C VAL A 85 8.18 -8.31 -4.26
N SER A 86 6.85 -8.43 -4.25
CA SER A 86 6.02 -8.21 -3.06
C SER A 86 5.80 -9.47 -2.24
N ARG A 87 6.34 -10.62 -2.68
CA ARG A 87 6.18 -11.89 -1.98
C ARG A 87 6.69 -11.79 -0.53
N PRO A 88 6.20 -12.64 0.38
CA PRO A 88 6.79 -12.78 1.70
C PRO A 88 8.29 -13.12 1.58
N PRO A 89 9.18 -12.40 2.28
CA PRO A 89 10.59 -12.73 2.31
C PRO A 89 10.81 -14.05 3.08
N THR A 90 11.86 -14.77 2.71
CA THR A 90 12.34 -15.95 3.43
C THR A 90 13.05 -15.55 4.72
N LEU A 91 13.22 -16.49 5.66
CA LEU A 91 13.95 -16.24 6.90
C LEU A 91 15.39 -15.75 6.68
N GLY A 92 16.07 -16.27 5.65
CA GLY A 92 17.43 -15.84 5.29
C GLY A 92 17.49 -14.42 4.75
N GLU A 93 16.51 -14.02 3.92
CA GLU A 93 16.37 -12.65 3.44
C GLU A 93 16.10 -11.68 4.59
N VAL A 94 15.22 -12.06 5.53
CA VAL A 94 14.96 -11.25 6.73
C VAL A 94 16.22 -11.08 7.58
N ALA A 95 17.01 -12.15 7.77
CA ALA A 95 18.26 -12.08 8.51
C ALA A 95 19.31 -11.16 7.88
N GLY A 96 19.28 -10.98 6.55
CA GLY A 96 20.14 -10.05 5.82
C GLY A 96 19.59 -8.61 5.71
N GLY A 97 18.33 -8.39 6.08
CA GLY A 97 17.59 -7.13 5.85
C GLY A 97 16.60 -7.28 4.70
N HIS A 98 15.37 -6.81 4.89
CA HIS A 98 14.24 -7.07 3.98
C HIS A 98 13.50 -5.82 3.48
N ASP A 99 13.85 -4.63 3.97
CA ASP A 99 13.13 -3.39 3.66
C ASP A 99 13.78 -2.55 2.54
N GLU A 100 14.55 -3.19 1.67
CA GLU A 100 15.09 -2.46 0.54
C GLU A 100 13.97 -2.12 -0.46
N PRO A 101 13.93 -0.87 -0.97
CA PRO A 101 12.99 -0.50 -2.02
C PRO A 101 13.28 -1.30 -3.27
N VAL A 102 12.26 -2.00 -3.75
CA VAL A 102 12.30 -2.69 -5.03
C VAL A 102 11.78 -1.80 -6.16
N VAL A 103 10.92 -0.84 -5.84
CA VAL A 103 10.46 0.21 -6.78
C VAL A 103 10.61 1.58 -6.15
N GLN A 104 11.07 2.54 -6.95
CA GLN A 104 10.99 3.97 -6.70
C GLN A 104 10.52 4.61 -8.00
N ALA A 105 9.32 5.16 -8.00
CA ALA A 105 8.79 5.90 -9.14
C ALA A 105 8.62 7.37 -8.77
N PHE A 106 8.77 8.25 -9.76
CA PHE A 106 8.27 9.61 -9.71
C PHE A 106 6.89 9.65 -10.35
N VAL A 107 5.89 9.86 -9.50
CA VAL A 107 4.50 10.13 -9.83
C VAL A 107 4.13 11.39 -9.08
N ILE A 108 3.63 12.40 -9.78
CA ILE A 108 3.06 13.60 -9.18
C ILE A 108 1.62 13.77 -9.62
N ALA A 109 0.73 13.89 -8.63
CA ALA A 109 -0.69 14.09 -8.84
C ALA A 109 -1.17 15.28 -7.99
N GLN A 110 -1.59 16.36 -8.65
CA GLN A 110 -2.14 17.52 -7.97
C GLN A 110 -3.55 17.22 -7.43
N LEU A 111 -3.76 17.55 -6.16
CA LEU A 111 -5.03 17.45 -5.46
C LEU A 111 -5.90 18.70 -5.71
N PRO A 112 -7.22 18.63 -5.49
CA PRO A 112 -8.11 19.79 -5.68
C PRO A 112 -7.73 21.04 -4.87
N GLY A 113 -7.06 20.87 -3.72
CA GLY A 113 -6.56 21.97 -2.89
C GLY A 113 -5.32 22.69 -3.45
N GLY A 114 -4.72 22.15 -4.51
CA GLY A 114 -3.52 22.69 -5.16
C GLY A 114 -2.21 22.10 -4.64
N GLU A 115 -2.22 21.37 -3.51
CA GLU A 115 -1.12 20.48 -3.11
C GLU A 115 -0.97 19.32 -4.10
N ALA A 116 0.13 18.59 -4.03
CA ALA A 116 0.31 17.37 -4.80
C ALA A 116 0.79 16.22 -3.92
N LEU A 117 0.47 15.00 -4.36
CA LEU A 117 1.12 13.78 -3.88
C LEU A 117 2.31 13.48 -4.77
N VAL A 118 3.44 13.11 -4.16
CA VAL A 118 4.65 12.67 -4.83
C VAL A 118 5.02 11.29 -4.33
N GLY A 119 5.13 10.31 -5.21
CA GLY A 119 5.46 8.94 -4.87
C GLY A 119 5.57 8.09 -6.12
N ALA A 120 5.54 6.77 -6.05
CA ALA A 120 5.56 5.99 -4.83
C ALA A 120 6.69 4.98 -4.86
N SER A 121 7.02 4.46 -3.68
CA SER A 121 7.96 3.34 -3.55
C SER A 121 7.23 2.01 -3.37
N LEU A 122 7.90 0.89 -3.54
CA LEU A 122 7.44 -0.42 -3.10
C LEU A 122 8.58 -1.18 -2.44
N SER A 123 8.34 -1.66 -1.22
CA SER A 123 9.20 -2.59 -0.49
C SER A 123 8.36 -3.76 0.03
N PRO A 124 8.94 -4.96 0.23
CA PRO A 124 8.30 -5.99 1.04
C PRO A 124 7.93 -5.46 2.43
N SER A 125 6.81 -5.91 2.98
CA SER A 125 6.40 -5.52 4.33
C SER A 125 5.99 -6.73 5.15
N LEU A 126 6.61 -6.87 6.33
CA LEU A 126 6.13 -7.75 7.39
C LEU A 126 5.07 -7.09 8.27
N ARG A 127 4.52 -5.95 7.82
CA ARG A 127 3.55 -5.07 8.49
C ARG A 127 4.07 -4.27 9.68
N ASP A 128 5.39 -4.18 9.84
CA ASP A 128 6.00 -3.35 10.86
C ASP A 128 5.68 -1.86 10.65
N ALA A 129 5.40 -1.17 11.76
CA ALA A 129 5.41 0.28 11.79
C ALA A 129 6.84 0.75 11.46
N TYR A 130 6.98 1.52 10.39
CA TYR A 130 8.28 1.99 9.94
C TYR A 130 8.45 3.46 10.28
N GLU A 131 9.46 3.74 11.10
CA GLU A 131 9.93 5.08 11.39
C GLU A 131 11.25 5.29 10.66
N GLY A 132 11.34 6.33 9.83
CA GLY A 132 12.55 6.61 9.08
C GLY A 132 12.33 7.61 7.96
N VAL A 133 13.41 8.30 7.58
CA VAL A 133 13.40 9.32 6.53
C VAL A 133 14.04 8.85 5.23
N ASP A 134 14.53 7.62 5.17
CA ASP A 134 15.26 7.11 4.01
C ASP A 134 14.40 7.01 2.75
N MET A 135 13.21 6.42 2.85
CA MET A 135 12.32 6.33 1.69
C MET A 135 11.80 7.70 1.25
N PRO A 136 11.31 8.58 2.15
CA PRO A 136 10.99 9.96 1.81
C PRO A 136 12.13 10.69 1.10
N ARG A 137 13.37 10.55 1.58
CA ARG A 137 14.55 11.17 0.97
C ARG A 137 14.83 10.63 -0.43
N ARG A 138 14.69 9.32 -0.65
CA ARG A 138 14.88 8.67 -1.96
C ARG A 138 13.82 9.13 -2.98
N ILE A 139 12.55 9.18 -2.57
CA ILE A 139 11.46 9.70 -3.41
C ILE A 139 11.73 11.16 -3.80
N ALA A 140 12.11 12.01 -2.84
CA ALA A 140 12.41 13.41 -3.11
C ALA A 140 13.61 13.57 -4.07
N ALA A 141 14.69 12.81 -3.87
CA ALA A 141 15.85 12.85 -4.76
C ALA A 141 15.49 12.44 -6.19
N HIS A 142 14.68 11.38 -6.34
CA HIS A 142 14.23 10.91 -7.66
C HIS A 142 13.30 11.92 -8.33
N ALA A 143 12.38 12.52 -7.57
CA ALA A 143 11.51 13.60 -8.06
C ALA A 143 12.30 14.82 -8.54
N LEU A 144 13.36 15.23 -7.82
CA LEU A 144 14.21 16.36 -8.22
C LEU A 144 15.08 16.06 -9.44
N ALA A 145 15.45 14.80 -9.65
CA ALA A 145 16.13 14.39 -10.88
C ALA A 145 15.21 14.54 -12.11
N ALA A 146 13.92 14.21 -11.97
CA ALA A 146 12.93 14.34 -13.04
C ALA A 146 12.39 15.78 -13.21
N ALA A 147 12.21 16.50 -12.11
CA ALA A 147 11.55 17.81 -12.06
C ALA A 147 12.27 18.77 -11.09
N PRO A 148 13.44 19.33 -11.46
CA PRO A 148 14.24 20.17 -10.57
C PRO A 148 13.52 21.47 -10.14
N GLY A 149 12.52 21.93 -10.91
CA GLY A 149 11.68 23.08 -10.56
C GLY A 149 10.83 22.90 -9.30
N LEU A 150 10.77 21.69 -8.73
CA LEU A 150 10.07 21.40 -7.48
C LEU A 150 10.93 21.66 -6.22
N ALA A 151 12.22 22.01 -6.36
CA ALA A 151 13.18 22.08 -5.25
C ALA A 151 12.74 22.91 -4.03
N GLU A 152 12.08 24.04 -4.28
CA GLU A 152 11.67 24.97 -3.21
C GLU A 152 10.24 24.73 -2.71
N ILE A 153 9.56 23.69 -3.20
CA ILE A 153 8.18 23.40 -2.78
C ILE A 153 8.21 22.72 -1.40
N PRO A 154 7.50 23.25 -0.39
CA PRO A 154 7.47 22.64 0.93
C PRO A 154 6.91 21.22 0.88
N ILE A 155 7.46 20.31 1.69
CA ILE A 155 6.83 19.00 1.97
C ILE A 155 6.13 19.12 3.32
N THR A 156 4.82 18.90 3.33
CA THR A 156 3.96 19.10 4.52
C THR A 156 3.66 17.81 5.26
N ALA A 157 3.77 16.66 4.59
CA ALA A 157 3.58 15.36 5.21
C ALA A 157 4.28 14.24 4.41
N SER A 158 4.53 13.13 5.10
CA SER A 158 5.00 11.87 4.52
C SER A 158 4.34 10.73 5.29
N TRP A 159 3.91 9.69 4.58
CA TRP A 159 3.36 8.49 5.19
C TRP A 159 3.56 7.28 4.28
N PHE A 160 3.29 6.10 4.84
CA PHE A 160 3.22 4.87 4.06
C PHE A 160 1.84 4.23 4.13
N GLY A 161 1.52 3.47 3.09
CA GLY A 161 0.39 2.57 3.03
C GLY A 161 0.83 1.12 2.84
N LEU A 162 -0.06 0.20 3.15
CA LEU A 162 0.09 -1.22 2.90
C LEU A 162 -0.69 -1.60 1.65
N ARG A 163 -0.01 -2.17 0.67
CA ARG A 163 -0.57 -2.67 -0.58
C ARG A 163 -0.87 -4.16 -0.43
N PRO A 164 -2.12 -4.61 -0.59
CA PRO A 164 -2.39 -6.03 -0.78
C PRO A 164 -1.85 -6.46 -2.13
N MET A 165 -1.00 -7.48 -2.15
CA MET A 165 -0.33 -7.97 -3.34
C MET A 165 -0.57 -9.47 -3.50
N THR A 166 -0.78 -9.93 -4.71
CA THR A 166 -0.92 -11.35 -5.09
C THR A 166 0.32 -11.82 -5.84
N PRO A 167 0.53 -13.14 -6.03
CA PRO A 167 1.75 -13.65 -6.67
C PRO A 167 1.97 -13.18 -8.10
N ASP A 168 0.90 -12.84 -8.82
CA ASP A 168 0.89 -12.34 -10.20
C ASP A 168 0.62 -10.82 -10.28
N GLY A 169 0.50 -10.13 -9.13
CA GLY A 169 0.22 -8.70 -9.07
C GLY A 169 -1.22 -8.30 -9.39
N MET A 170 -2.11 -9.26 -9.66
CA MET A 170 -3.51 -9.01 -10.05
C MET A 170 -4.50 -9.33 -8.90
N PRO A 171 -5.61 -8.58 -8.73
CA PRO A 171 -6.61 -8.86 -7.69
C PRO A 171 -7.23 -10.27 -7.73
#